data_AF-A0A314YUW3-F1
#
_entry.id   AF-A0A314YUW3-F1
#
_cell.length_a   1.000
_cell.length_b   1.000
_cell.length_c   1.000
_cell.angle_alpha   90.00
_cell.angle_beta   90.00
_cell.angle_gamma   90.00
#
_symmetry.space_group_name_H-M   'P 1'
#
loop_
_entity.id
_entity.type
_entity.pdbx_description
1 polymer ?
#
loop_
_entity_poly.entity_id
_entity_poly.type
_entity_poly.pdbx_seq_one_letter_code
_entity_poly.pdbx_strand_id
1 'polypeptide(L)'
;MNLSPARKTFTLITSRYYTCATVLHQPLNLHHFLQLLVTHHSLSFTQQAHAQVLTHGLQQNPFLATNLISAYALCGNPTKSNLVFHFVELKSVYLWN
;
A
#
# COMPACT_ATOMS: atom_id res chain seq x y z
N MET A 1 42.91 -33.43 -24.21
CA MET A 1 42.84 -34.15 -22.92
C MET A 1 42.18 -33.25 -21.89
N ASN A 2 41.26 -33.87 -21.16
CA ASN A 2 40.28 -33.31 -20.23
C ASN A 2 40.92 -32.88 -18.89
N LEU A 3 40.37 -31.87 -18.20
CA LEU A 3 39.84 -31.97 -16.83
C LEU A 3 39.51 -30.57 -16.25
N SER A 4 38.27 -30.43 -15.77
CA SER A 4 37.73 -29.31 -15.01
C SER A 4 38.52 -29.01 -13.73
N PRO A 5 38.18 -27.91 -13.02
CA PRO A 5 37.54 -28.17 -11.72
C PRO A 5 36.42 -27.20 -11.30
N ALA A 6 35.54 -27.77 -10.47
CA ALA A 6 34.89 -27.15 -9.31
C ALA A 6 33.83 -26.05 -9.54
N ARG A 7 32.61 -26.53 -9.82
CA ARG A 7 31.35 -25.91 -9.39
C ARG A 7 31.19 -26.08 -7.87
N LYS A 8 30.46 -25.16 -7.22
CA LYS A 8 30.01 -25.07 -5.79
C LYS A 8 30.94 -24.14 -4.99
N THR A 9 30.57 -22.95 -4.53
CA THR A 9 29.41 -22.60 -3.67
C THR A 9 29.23 -21.07 -3.61
N PHE A 10 28.30 -20.47 -4.38
CA PHE A 10 27.94 -19.05 -4.22
C PHE A 10 26.43 -18.79 -4.32
N THR A 11 25.61 -19.80 -4.07
CA THR A 11 24.16 -19.75 -4.30
C THR A 11 23.33 -20.06 -3.04
N LEU A 12 23.87 -19.87 -1.83
CA LEU A 12 23.11 -20.09 -0.59
C LEU A 12 23.02 -18.87 0.34
N ILE A 13 23.89 -17.87 0.21
CA ILE A 13 23.86 -16.69 1.09
C ILE A 13 22.87 -15.64 0.57
N THR A 14 22.74 -15.51 -0.74
CA THR A 14 21.78 -14.60 -1.38
C THR A 14 20.33 -15.06 -1.22
N SER A 15 20.06 -16.37 -1.14
CA SER A 15 18.71 -16.93 -1.02
C SER A 15 17.96 -16.46 0.23
N ARG A 16 18.66 -16.29 1.36
CA ARG A 16 18.05 -15.81 2.62
C ARG A 16 17.71 -14.32 2.63
N TYR A 17 18.42 -13.51 1.82
CA TYR A 17 18.07 -12.10 1.67
C TYR A 17 16.89 -11.92 0.70
N TYR A 18 16.74 -12.79 -0.30
CA TYR A 18 15.58 -12.77 -1.20
C TYR A 18 14.27 -13.17 -0.52
N THR A 19 14.28 -14.01 0.52
CA THR A 19 13.05 -14.36 1.24
C THR A 19 12.62 -13.32 2.27
N CYS A 20 13.48 -12.38 2.67
CA CYS A 20 13.08 -11.25 3.52
C CYS A 20 12.75 -9.99 2.70
N ALA A 21 13.37 -9.81 1.52
CA ALA A 21 13.18 -8.63 0.68
C ALA A 21 11.83 -8.59 -0.06
N THR A 22 11.09 -9.70 -0.15
CA THR A 22 9.73 -9.70 -0.74
C THR A 22 8.66 -9.08 0.15
N VAL A 23 9.00 -8.60 1.35
CA VAL A 23 8.09 -7.78 2.18
C VAL A 23 8.00 -6.32 1.68
N LEU A 24 8.87 -5.90 0.77
CA LEU A 24 8.88 -4.55 0.22
C LEU A 24 8.67 -4.61 -1.30
N HIS A 25 7.62 -3.93 -1.76
CA HIS A 25 7.26 -3.71 -3.17
C HIS A 25 6.44 -4.82 -3.86
N GLN A 26 5.23 -5.09 -3.35
CA GLN A 26 4.14 -5.33 -4.29
C GLN A 26 3.92 -4.04 -5.09
N PRO A 27 3.87 -4.07 -6.44
CA PRO A 27 3.45 -2.91 -7.19
C PRO A 27 2.04 -2.53 -6.70
N LEU A 28 1.92 -1.34 -6.13
CA LEU A 28 0.68 -0.84 -5.56
C LEU A 28 -0.32 -0.61 -6.70
N ASN A 29 -1.08 -1.65 -7.04
CA ASN A 29 -2.16 -1.55 -7.99
C ASN A 29 -3.30 -0.80 -7.30
N LEU A 30 -3.43 0.50 -7.61
CA LEU A 30 -4.51 1.36 -7.08
C LEU A 30 -5.88 0.67 -7.18
N HIS A 31 -6.13 -0.02 -8.30
CA HIS A 31 -7.35 -0.80 -8.49
C HIS A 31 -7.55 -1.90 -7.42
N HIS A 32 -6.51 -2.69 -7.13
CA HIS A 32 -6.60 -3.73 -6.10
C HIS A 32 -6.90 -3.12 -4.73
N PHE A 33 -6.30 -1.96 -4.47
CA PHE A 33 -6.52 -1.17 -3.27
C PHE A 33 -7.97 -0.73 -3.11
N LEU A 34 -8.55 -0.19 -4.20
CA LEU A 34 -9.95 0.21 -4.22
C LEU A 34 -10.88 -0.98 -4.06
N GLN A 35 -10.58 -2.09 -4.76
CA GLN A 35 -11.37 -3.31 -4.66
C GLN A 35 -11.46 -3.74 -3.20
N LEU A 36 -10.33 -3.80 -2.49
CA LEU A 36 -10.30 -4.19 -1.08
C LEU A 36 -11.02 -3.20 -0.16
N LEU A 37 -10.88 -1.90 -0.39
CA LEU A 37 -11.56 -0.87 0.42
C LEU A 37 -13.08 -0.87 0.21
N VAL A 38 -13.55 -1.12 -1.00
CA VAL A 38 -14.97 -1.15 -1.35
C VAL A 38 -15.62 -2.47 -0.95
N THR A 39 -14.94 -3.61 -1.08
CA THR A 39 -15.53 -4.91 -0.76
C THR A 39 -15.50 -5.23 0.73
N HIS A 40 -14.58 -4.64 1.49
CA HIS A 40 -14.46 -4.88 2.93
C HIS A 40 -14.71 -3.60 3.73
N HIS A 41 -15.93 -3.44 4.23
CA HIS A 41 -16.30 -2.43 5.23
C HIS A 41 -15.71 -2.75 6.62
N SER A 42 -14.41 -2.98 6.69
CA SER A 42 -13.70 -3.30 7.92
C SER A 42 -12.67 -2.24 8.22
N LEU A 43 -12.78 -1.65 9.41
CA LEU A 43 -11.90 -0.60 9.88
C LEU A 43 -10.42 -1.03 9.89
N SER A 44 -10.13 -2.30 10.17
CA SER A 44 -8.76 -2.81 10.20
C SER A 44 -8.10 -2.77 8.82
N PHE A 45 -8.83 -3.17 7.77
CA PHE A 45 -8.34 -3.10 6.39
C PHE A 45 -8.18 -1.66 5.94
N THR A 46 -9.13 -0.78 6.25
CA THR A 46 -9.00 0.67 5.94
C THR A 46 -7.76 1.29 6.60
N GLN A 47 -7.42 0.86 7.82
CA GLN A 47 -6.22 1.34 8.51
C GLN A 47 -4.92 0.80 7.89
N GLN A 48 -4.88 -0.48 7.52
CA GLN A 48 -3.73 -1.06 6.81
C GLN A 48 -3.52 -0.38 5.46
N ALA A 49 -4.61 -0.17 4.72
CA ALA A 49 -4.60 0.59 3.48
C ALA A 49 -4.10 2.02 3.70
N HIS A 50 -4.63 2.74 4.68
CA HIS A 50 -4.15 4.09 4.99
C HIS A 50 -2.65 4.11 5.35
N ALA A 51 -2.16 3.13 6.11
CA ALA A 51 -0.74 3.02 6.43
C ALA A 51 0.10 2.81 5.17
N GLN A 52 -0.32 1.95 4.25
CA GLN A 52 0.38 1.75 2.97
C GLN A 52 0.39 3.02 2.11
N VAL A 53 -0.69 3.80 2.08
CA VAL A 53 -0.71 5.08 1.37
C VAL A 53 0.34 6.04 1.93
N LEU A 54 0.45 6.12 3.26
CA LEU A 54 1.46 6.94 3.93
C LEU A 54 2.89 6.44 3.69
N THR A 55 3.14 5.12 3.78
CA THR A 55 4.49 4.56 3.59
C THR A 55 5.02 4.74 2.17
N HIS A 56 4.14 4.80 1.17
CA HIS A 56 4.50 5.04 -0.22
C HIS A 56 4.48 6.53 -0.61
N GLY A 57 4.16 7.44 0.32
CA GLY A 57 4.12 8.88 0.04
C GLY A 57 2.95 9.31 -0.84
N LEU A 58 1.87 8.52 -0.90
CA LEU A 58 0.74 8.73 -1.82
C LEU A 58 -0.43 9.49 -1.20
N GLN A 59 -0.29 9.97 0.04
CA GLN A 59 -1.33 10.68 0.78
C GLN A 59 -1.92 11.91 0.06
N GLN A 60 -1.15 12.56 -0.81
CA GLN A 60 -1.59 13.73 -1.55
C GLN A 60 -2.33 13.37 -2.85
N ASN A 61 -2.46 12.08 -3.18
CA ASN A 61 -3.24 11.66 -4.33
C ASN A 61 -4.75 11.81 -4.01
N PRO A 62 -5.47 12.73 -4.69
CA PRO A 62 -6.86 13.03 -4.35
C PRO A 62 -7.77 11.81 -4.52
N PHE A 63 -7.48 10.93 -5.48
CA PHE A 63 -8.27 9.73 -5.70
C PHE A 63 -8.15 8.73 -4.54
N LEU A 64 -6.93 8.52 -4.04
CA LEU A 64 -6.72 7.67 -2.86
C LEU A 64 -7.31 8.29 -1.60
N ALA A 65 -7.17 9.60 -1.44
CA ALA A 65 -7.73 10.34 -0.31
C ALA A 65 -9.26 10.26 -0.28
N THR A 66 -9.96 10.52 -1.38
CA THR A 66 -11.43 10.39 -1.46
C THR A 66 -11.89 8.97 -1.10
N ASN A 67 -11.20 7.95 -1.61
CA ASN A 67 -11.56 6.57 -1.28
C ASN A 67 -11.31 6.23 0.20
N LEU A 68 -10.23 6.72 0.80
CA LEU A 68 -9.98 6.55 2.24
C LEU A 68 -11.02 7.30 3.10
N ILE A 69 -11.41 8.51 2.71
CA ILE A 69 -12.45 9.32 3.37
C ILE A 69 -13.77 8.53 3.41
N SER A 70 -14.21 8.03 2.25
CA SER A 70 -15.43 7.22 2.12
C SER A 70 -15.34 5.92 2.92
N ALA A 71 -14.20 5.21 2.86
CA ALA A 71 -14.01 3.98 3.60
C ALA A 71 -14.05 4.20 5.12
N TYR A 72 -13.42 5.25 5.64
CA TYR A 72 -13.49 5.59 7.07
C TYR A 72 -14.90 6.01 7.51
N ALA A 73 -15.63 6.76 6.68
CA ALA A 73 -17.01 7.13 6.97
C ALA A 73 -17.92 5.89 7.03
N LEU A 74 -17.80 4.97 6.05
CA LEU A 74 -18.55 3.72 5.99
C LEU A 74 -18.21 2.76 7.13
N CYS A 75 -16.97 2.76 7.61
CA CYS A 75 -16.55 1.98 8.78
C CYS A 75 -16.93 2.63 10.13
N GLY A 76 -17.74 3.69 10.13
CA GLY A 76 -18.20 4.36 11.34
C GLY A 76 -17.14 5.23 12.05
N ASN A 77 -16.10 5.66 11.33
CA ASN A 77 -15.04 6.52 11.86
C ASN A 77 -14.93 7.86 11.09
N PRO A 78 -15.93 8.75 11.24
CA PRO A 78 -15.94 10.06 10.56
C PRO A 78 -14.79 10.96 11.03
N THR A 79 -14.29 10.79 12.26
CA THR A 79 -13.14 11.56 12.76
C THR A 79 -11.90 11.30 11.93
N LYS A 80 -11.57 10.03 11.64
CA LYS A 80 -10.44 9.70 10.76
C LYS A 80 -10.69 10.13 9.31
N SER A 81 -11.93 10.08 8.85
CA SER A 81 -12.32 10.60 7.53
C SER A 81 -11.97 12.08 7.39
N ASN A 82 -12.36 12.91 8.38
CA ASN A 82 -11.99 14.33 8.42
C ASN A 82 -10.48 14.56 8.50
N LEU A 83 -9.75 13.75 9.28
CA LEU A 83 -8.30 13.86 9.35
C LEU A 83 -7.64 13.64 7.99
N VAL A 84 -8.08 12.63 7.24
CA VAL A 84 -7.59 12.38 5.87
C VAL A 84 -7.90 13.58 4.97
N PHE A 85 -9.13 14.11 5.03
CA PHE A 85 -9.52 15.28 4.24
C PHE A 85 -8.67 16.53 4.53
N HIS A 86 -8.37 16.80 5.80
CA HIS A 86 -7.54 17.94 6.18
C HIS A 86 -6.06 17.75 5.85
N PHE A 87 -5.59 16.51 5.84
CA PHE A 87 -4.19 16.18 5.54
C PHE A 87 -3.82 16.36 4.05
N VAL A 88 -4.80 16.35 3.15
CA VAL A 88 -4.55 16.68 1.75
C VAL A 88 -4.44 18.20 1.57
N GLU A 89 -3.27 18.64 1.13
CA GLU A 89 -2.92 20.03 0.91
C GLU A 89 -3.64 20.56 -0.35
N LEU A 90 -3.59 19.78 -1.44
CA LEU A 90 -4.28 20.06 -2.69
C LEU A 90 -5.68 19.47 -2.70
N LYS A 91 -6.64 20.24 -2.19
CA LYS A 91 -8.07 19.92 -2.28
C LYS A 91 -8.54 20.12 -3.72
N SER A 92 -8.27 19.15 -4.60
CA SER A 92 -8.77 19.17 -5.97
C SER A 92 -10.31 19.06 -5.98
N VAL A 93 -10.97 19.38 -7.09
CA VAL A 93 -12.44 19.28 -7.23
C VAL A 93 -12.97 17.87 -6.90
N TYR A 94 -12.13 16.84 -7.01
CA TYR A 94 -12.46 15.45 -6.64
C TYR A 94 -12.53 15.18 -5.13
N LEU A 95 -11.98 16.06 -4.28
CA LEU A 95 -12.08 15.92 -2.82
C LEU A 95 -13.37 16.51 -2.25
N TRP A 96 -14.10 17.30 -3.03
CA TRP A 96 -15.32 18.00 -2.62
C TRP A 96 -16.61 17.37 -3.18
N ASN A 97 -16.50 16.33 -4.03
CA ASN A 97 -17.63 15.55 -4.54
C ASN A 97 -17.80 14.26 -3.73
#